data_AF-A0A0A2UX54-F1
#
_entry.id   AF-A0A0A2UX54-F1
#
_cell.length_a   1.000
_cell.length_b   1.000
_cell.length_c   1.000
_cell.angle_alpha   90.00
_cell.angle_beta   90.00
_cell.angle_gamma   90.00
#
_symmetry.space_group_name_H-M   'P 1'
#
loop_
_entity.id
_entity.type
_entity.pdbx_description
1 polymer ?
#
loop_
_entity_poly.entity_id
_entity_poly.type
_entity_poly.pdbx_seq_one_letter_code
_entity_poly.pdbx_strand_id
1 'polypeptide(L)'
;MKQKQEAIAERMKRKFGLEDYSLERTHLHREVEAFEQTQYIYNMEWFPEGSGPVEDDLNPEGTASIDVDLHTGELRSLIFVGGVSEAKTPTLHDEQDVIHWVEKETGLTRGEHFILKSKQDRIYMFSSAVNGIQTNPPGIISVELNDKDELVFFTIHGYFPEVHEVQDESFSLSLEDIPNLITDQLMLVNFPIMEAKRFESVYALEEIYITNDGKKTRPFYITDSVHLVPIGERMTYEPRVDERFHEEKIDLSDEVTVEQAEKREPHPDLIPISEEMVENTRVAVHRFLQVVYLGDSGNWTLQSVERENGYLLARIEIAKKTNDFYKRKLHLFLNTNGTKVLTYVENDIFSEMTADFEEAEAATVTKQEALNLLNDKITLTPVYVLDHTKKQYTLYGKLDCKYGVDAHSGEIKRLSDVGAG
;
A
#
# COMPACT_ATOMS: atom_id res chain seq x y z
N MET A 1 -5.34 23.88 -21.85
CA MET A 1 -4.61 23.47 -20.63
C MET A 1 -3.48 24.43 -20.24
N LYS A 2 -2.63 24.85 -21.18
CA LYS A 2 -1.43 25.67 -20.91
C LYS A 2 -1.64 26.87 -19.97
N GLN A 3 -2.64 27.72 -20.22
CA GLN A 3 -2.96 28.87 -19.34
C GLN A 3 -3.29 28.46 -17.90
N LYS A 4 -3.88 27.27 -17.72
CA LYS A 4 -4.20 26.74 -16.40
C LYS A 4 -2.94 26.31 -15.67
N GLN A 5 -2.04 25.60 -16.35
CA GLN A 5 -0.74 25.21 -15.79
C GLN A 5 0.08 26.44 -15.40
N GLU A 6 0.13 27.47 -16.26
CA GLU A 6 0.79 28.75 -15.96
C GLU A 6 0.17 29.43 -14.71
N ALA A 7 -1.16 29.49 -14.62
CA ALA A 7 -1.83 30.08 -13.46
C ALA A 7 -1.58 29.30 -12.16
N ILE A 8 -1.53 27.96 -12.25
CA ILE A 8 -1.18 27.09 -11.13
C ILE A 8 0.26 27.33 -10.68
N ALA A 9 1.22 27.31 -11.62
CA ALA A 9 2.63 27.53 -11.35
C ALA A 9 2.87 28.88 -10.68
N GLU A 10 2.28 29.94 -11.21
CA GLU A 10 2.34 31.29 -10.63
C GLU A 10 1.76 31.37 -9.21
N ARG A 11 0.67 30.65 -8.96
CA ARG A 11 0.06 30.59 -7.62
C ARG A 11 0.97 29.84 -6.64
N MET A 12 1.54 28.70 -7.05
CA MET A 12 2.44 27.92 -6.19
C MET A 12 3.76 28.65 -5.93
N LYS A 13 4.30 29.34 -6.94
CA LYS A 13 5.46 30.23 -6.79
C LYS A 13 5.25 31.25 -5.68
N ARG A 14 4.13 31.99 -5.73
CA ARG A 14 3.78 32.98 -4.70
C ARG A 14 3.48 32.37 -3.33
N LYS A 15 2.84 31.20 -3.31
CA LYS A 15 2.40 30.55 -2.07
C LYS A 15 3.58 30.07 -1.22
N PHE A 16 4.61 29.54 -1.88
CA PHE A 16 5.77 28.96 -1.21
C PHE A 16 7.02 29.83 -1.27
N GLY A 17 6.90 31.08 -1.73
CA GLY A 17 8.01 32.04 -1.71
C GLY A 17 9.17 31.60 -2.62
N LEU A 18 8.86 31.12 -3.82
CA LEU A 18 9.81 30.63 -4.81
C LEU A 18 10.29 31.76 -5.75
N GLU A 19 10.47 32.98 -5.23
CA GLU A 19 10.88 34.13 -6.04
C GLU A 19 12.26 33.92 -6.67
N ASP A 20 13.21 33.43 -5.86
CA ASP A 20 14.62 33.15 -6.22
C ASP A 20 14.79 31.73 -6.80
N TYR A 21 13.75 31.23 -7.46
CA TYR A 21 13.69 29.93 -8.11
C TYR A 21 13.18 30.04 -9.55
N SER A 22 13.71 29.17 -10.42
CA SER A 22 13.26 28.98 -11.81
C SER A 22 12.51 27.64 -11.98
N LEU A 23 11.40 27.65 -12.72
CA LEU A 23 10.69 26.42 -13.09
C LEU A 23 11.44 25.74 -14.24
N GLU A 24 12.07 24.61 -13.96
CA GLU A 24 12.94 23.91 -14.93
C GLU A 24 12.24 22.73 -15.58
N ARG A 25 11.49 21.94 -14.81
CA ARG A 25 10.81 20.73 -15.31
C ARG A 25 9.36 20.68 -14.86
N THR A 26 8.55 20.05 -15.70
CA THR A 26 7.14 19.82 -15.42
C THR A 26 6.71 18.48 -15.98
N HIS A 27 5.97 17.72 -15.18
CA HIS A 27 5.45 16.41 -15.57
C HIS A 27 3.94 16.36 -15.33
N LEU A 28 3.27 15.52 -16.10
CA LEU A 28 1.88 15.18 -15.88
C LEU A 28 1.81 13.68 -15.67
N HIS A 29 1.18 13.26 -14.59
CA HIS A 29 0.88 11.85 -14.36
C HIS A 29 -0.58 11.70 -13.91
N ARG A 30 -1.07 10.47 -13.83
CA ARG A 30 -2.42 10.18 -13.34
C ARG A 30 -2.39 9.11 -12.26
N GLU A 31 -3.34 9.16 -11.35
CA GLU A 31 -3.51 8.17 -10.30
C GLU A 31 -4.98 7.76 -10.16
N VAL A 32 -5.23 6.61 -9.51
CA VAL A 32 -6.58 6.12 -9.20
C VAL A 32 -6.91 6.45 -7.75
N GLU A 33 -8.02 7.15 -7.54
CA GLU A 33 -8.57 7.38 -6.20
C GLU A 33 -9.42 6.20 -5.67
N ALA A 34 -9.70 6.22 -4.37
CA ALA A 34 -10.47 5.20 -3.65
C ALA A 34 -11.82 4.82 -4.29
N PHE A 35 -12.51 5.78 -4.92
CA PHE A 35 -13.81 5.56 -5.58
C PHE A 35 -13.72 5.43 -7.11
N GLU A 36 -12.58 4.92 -7.61
CA GLU A 36 -12.40 4.57 -9.02
C GLU A 36 -12.41 5.80 -9.94
N GLN A 37 -11.89 6.92 -9.44
CA GLN A 37 -11.76 8.16 -10.21
C GLN A 37 -10.32 8.36 -10.64
N THR A 38 -10.14 8.91 -11.84
CA THR A 38 -8.82 9.28 -12.35
C THR A 38 -8.50 10.71 -11.93
N GLN A 39 -7.45 10.86 -11.13
CA GLN A 39 -6.83 12.14 -10.85
C GLN A 39 -5.68 12.41 -11.80
N TYR A 40 -5.48 13.68 -12.12
CA TYR A 40 -4.35 14.12 -12.94
C TYR A 40 -3.51 15.04 -12.10
N ILE A 41 -2.24 14.71 -11.98
CA ILE A 41 -1.31 15.45 -11.15
C ILE A 41 -0.37 16.22 -12.06
N TYR A 42 -0.22 17.51 -11.76
CA TYR A 42 0.75 18.38 -12.38
C TYR A 42 1.91 18.61 -11.43
N ASN A 43 3.03 17.99 -11.76
CA ASN A 43 4.29 18.15 -11.06
C ASN A 43 5.06 19.35 -11.64
N MET A 44 5.65 20.14 -10.75
CA MET A 44 6.50 21.28 -11.07
C MET A 44 7.79 21.20 -10.26
N GLU A 45 8.93 21.21 -10.92
CA GLU A 45 10.25 21.23 -10.27
C GLU A 45 10.90 22.61 -10.44
N TRP A 46 11.10 23.27 -9.31
CA TRP A 46 11.68 24.61 -9.22
C TRP A 46 13.09 24.53 -8.66
N PHE A 47 14.06 25.01 -9.40
CA PHE A 47 15.47 24.96 -8.99
C PHE A 47 15.88 26.30 -8.38
N PRO A 48 16.66 26.30 -7.28
CA PRO A 48 17.24 27.53 -6.73
C PRO A 48 18.11 28.25 -7.77
N GLU A 49 18.07 29.58 -7.79
CA GLU A 49 18.96 30.36 -8.64
C GLU A 49 20.44 30.05 -8.35
N GLY A 50 21.24 29.86 -9.41
CA GLY A 50 22.66 29.54 -9.26
C GLY A 50 22.96 28.06 -9.03
N SER A 51 21.95 27.18 -9.10
CA SER A 51 22.15 25.73 -9.14
C SER A 51 23.12 25.31 -10.25
N GLY A 52 23.98 24.35 -9.94
CA GLY A 52 24.89 23.74 -10.92
C GLY A 52 24.13 22.93 -11.99
N PRO A 53 24.84 22.42 -13.01
CA PRO A 53 24.21 21.52 -13.98
C PRO A 53 23.65 20.28 -13.28
N VAL A 54 22.51 19.78 -13.77
CA VAL A 54 21.92 18.51 -13.33
C VAL A 54 22.91 17.38 -13.61
N GLU A 55 23.31 16.67 -12.57
CA GLU A 55 24.13 15.45 -12.67
C GLU A 55 23.22 14.22 -12.56
N ASP A 56 23.38 13.26 -13.47
CA ASP A 56 22.71 11.94 -13.44
C ASP A 56 21.19 11.98 -13.22
N ASP A 57 20.50 12.95 -13.81
CA ASP A 57 19.05 13.19 -13.69
C ASP A 57 18.54 13.50 -12.27
N LEU A 58 19.44 13.73 -11.30
CA LEU A 58 19.09 14.07 -9.92
C LEU A 58 18.77 15.55 -9.75
N ASN A 59 17.71 15.84 -9.00
CA ASN A 59 17.39 17.22 -8.60
C ASN A 59 18.49 17.78 -7.68
N PRO A 60 18.97 19.02 -7.94
CA PRO A 60 19.86 19.72 -7.02
C PRO A 60 19.26 19.84 -5.61
N GLU A 61 20.10 19.88 -4.58
CA GLU A 61 19.67 20.22 -3.21
C GLU A 61 18.94 21.57 -3.20
N GLY A 62 17.88 21.69 -2.40
CA GLY A 62 17.06 22.89 -2.35
C GLY A 62 15.94 22.96 -3.40
N THR A 63 15.92 22.07 -4.39
CA THR A 63 14.86 21.99 -5.41
C THR A 63 13.50 21.78 -4.75
N ALA A 64 12.51 22.58 -5.16
CA ALA A 64 11.12 22.39 -4.75
C ALA A 64 10.37 21.59 -5.81
N SER A 65 10.00 20.34 -5.48
CA SER A 65 9.09 19.52 -6.29
C SER A 65 7.69 19.63 -5.72
N ILE A 66 6.73 20.08 -6.53
CA ILE A 66 5.36 20.39 -6.11
C ILE A 66 4.38 19.66 -6.99
N ASP A 67 3.57 18.79 -6.39
CA ASP A 67 2.43 18.16 -7.04
C ASP A 67 1.14 18.89 -6.69
N VAL A 68 0.33 19.12 -7.71
CA VAL A 68 -1.03 19.61 -7.54
C VAL A 68 -2.01 18.79 -8.37
N ASP A 69 -3.25 18.66 -7.89
CA ASP A 69 -4.32 18.19 -8.75
C ASP A 69 -4.51 19.21 -9.89
N LEU A 70 -4.37 18.77 -11.13
CA LEU A 70 -4.44 19.62 -12.32
C LEU A 70 -5.83 20.24 -12.49
N HIS A 71 -6.88 19.60 -11.97
CA HIS A 71 -8.27 19.98 -12.13
C HIS A 71 -8.78 20.92 -11.02
N THR A 72 -8.59 20.58 -9.75
CA THR A 72 -8.97 21.39 -8.58
C THR A 72 -7.91 22.46 -8.27
N GLY A 73 -6.65 22.16 -8.58
CA GLY A 73 -5.50 22.99 -8.21
C GLY A 73 -5.13 22.83 -6.73
N GLU A 74 -5.63 21.82 -6.03
CA GLU A 74 -5.26 21.53 -4.65
C GLU A 74 -3.84 20.97 -4.56
N LEU A 75 -3.15 21.27 -3.47
CA LEU A 75 -1.81 20.78 -3.21
C LEU A 75 -1.86 19.30 -2.85
N ARG A 76 -0.97 18.50 -3.44
CA ARG A 76 -0.81 17.07 -3.16
C ARG A 76 0.53 16.78 -2.51
N SER A 77 1.59 17.43 -2.99
CA SER A 77 2.91 17.33 -2.39
C SER A 77 3.69 18.64 -2.49
N LEU A 78 4.59 18.85 -1.55
CA LEU A 78 5.65 19.85 -1.56
C LEU A 78 6.88 19.18 -0.95
N ILE A 79 7.95 19.07 -1.72
CA ILE A 79 9.20 18.45 -1.27
C ILE A 79 10.34 19.39 -1.61
N PHE A 80 11.08 19.80 -0.59
CA PHE A 80 12.38 20.44 -0.77
C PHE A 80 13.50 19.40 -0.66
N VAL A 81 14.23 19.20 -1.76
CA VAL A 81 15.28 18.17 -1.84
C VAL A 81 16.36 18.42 -0.79
N GLY A 82 16.66 17.38 0.01
CA GLY A 82 17.60 17.44 1.12
C GLY A 82 17.04 18.08 2.40
N GLY A 83 15.75 18.46 2.44
CA GLY A 83 15.18 19.16 3.59
C GLY A 83 15.68 20.60 3.74
N VAL A 84 16.28 21.15 2.68
CA VAL A 84 16.84 22.50 2.63
C VAL A 84 15.97 23.37 1.73
N SER A 85 15.65 24.58 2.17
CA SER A 85 14.90 25.55 1.37
C SER A 85 15.55 26.92 1.42
N GLU A 86 15.67 27.58 0.28
CA GLU A 86 15.98 29.01 0.18
C GLU A 86 14.70 29.86 0.08
N ALA A 87 13.56 29.19 -0.01
CA ALA A 87 12.25 29.81 -0.17
C ALA A 87 11.72 30.34 1.17
N LYS A 88 10.76 31.27 1.10
CA LYS A 88 10.07 31.80 2.29
C LYS A 88 8.85 30.97 2.61
N THR A 89 9.06 29.73 3.06
CA THR A 89 7.97 28.83 3.43
C THR A 89 7.35 29.20 4.78
N PRO A 90 6.12 28.72 5.08
CA PRO A 90 5.52 28.94 6.39
C PRO A 90 6.39 28.38 7.53
N THR A 91 6.54 29.16 8.60
CA THR A 91 7.14 28.72 9.85
C THR A 91 6.03 28.20 10.79
N LEU A 92 6.19 26.98 11.32
CA LEU A 92 5.18 26.28 12.13
C LEU A 92 5.82 25.85 13.45
N HIS A 93 5.55 26.58 14.55
CA HIS A 93 6.34 26.47 15.77
C HIS A 93 5.98 25.27 16.65
N ASP A 94 4.75 24.78 16.55
CA ASP A 94 4.27 23.67 17.35
C ASP A 94 3.26 22.78 16.61
N GLU A 95 2.78 21.74 17.31
CA GLU A 95 1.81 20.80 16.75
C GLU A 95 0.50 21.49 16.32
N GLN A 96 0.05 22.50 17.05
CA GLN A 96 -1.21 23.19 16.73
C GLN A 96 -1.06 24.06 15.49
N ASP A 97 0.09 24.71 15.31
CA ASP A 97 0.41 25.42 14.07
C ASP A 97 0.40 24.46 12.87
N VAL A 98 1.02 23.28 13.01
CA VAL A 98 1.02 22.26 11.96
C VAL A 98 -0.39 21.79 11.62
N ILE A 99 -1.21 21.48 12.62
CA ILE A 99 -2.60 21.06 12.42
C ILE A 99 -3.39 22.17 11.72
N HIS A 100 -3.30 23.41 12.22
CA HIS A 100 -4.04 24.51 11.65
C HIS A 100 -3.64 24.77 10.19
N TRP A 101 -2.35 24.64 9.89
CA TRP A 101 -1.86 24.72 8.53
C TRP A 101 -2.45 23.61 7.64
N VAL A 102 -2.46 22.35 8.11
CA VAL A 102 -3.07 21.22 7.39
C VAL A 102 -4.57 21.45 7.16
N GLU A 103 -5.33 21.86 8.17
CA GLU A 103 -6.77 22.14 8.04
C GLU A 103 -7.04 23.25 7.02
N LYS A 104 -6.23 24.32 7.05
CA LYS A 104 -6.34 25.42 6.10
C LYS A 104 -5.96 25.01 4.67
N GLU A 105 -4.95 24.16 4.52
CA GLU A 105 -4.43 23.73 3.22
C GLU A 105 -5.38 22.75 2.53
N THR A 106 -5.98 21.85 3.31
CA THR A 106 -6.75 20.71 2.80
C THR A 106 -8.26 20.89 2.92
N GLY A 107 -8.72 21.83 3.76
CA GLY A 107 -10.13 21.96 4.13
C GLY A 107 -10.64 20.87 5.08
N LEU A 108 -9.77 19.93 5.49
CA LEU A 108 -10.09 18.87 6.43
C LEU A 108 -10.09 19.40 7.87
N THR A 109 -10.69 18.64 8.78
CA THR A 109 -10.86 19.04 10.19
C THR A 109 -10.28 17.95 11.09
N ARG A 110 -9.44 18.30 12.07
CA ARG A 110 -8.89 17.34 13.03
C ARG A 110 -10.01 16.70 13.85
N GLY A 111 -9.94 15.38 14.02
CA GLY A 111 -10.91 14.59 14.76
C GLY A 111 -12.13 14.17 13.93
N GLU A 112 -12.56 14.99 12.97
CA GLU A 112 -13.63 14.63 12.03
C GLU A 112 -13.10 13.84 10.84
N HIS A 113 -12.03 14.33 10.20
CA HIS A 113 -11.48 13.78 8.95
C HIS A 113 -10.10 13.12 9.14
N PHE A 114 -9.33 13.53 10.14
CA PHE A 114 -7.99 12.96 10.39
C PHE A 114 -7.58 13.03 11.86
N ILE A 115 -6.65 12.16 12.26
CA ILE A 115 -6.03 12.11 13.59
C ILE A 115 -4.51 12.05 13.49
N LEU A 116 -3.80 12.58 14.49
CA LEU A 116 -2.35 12.44 14.59
C LEU A 116 -1.99 10.98 14.90
N LYS A 117 -1.26 10.32 13.99
CA LYS A 117 -0.82 8.92 14.12
C LYS A 117 0.53 8.83 14.82
N SER A 118 1.46 9.72 14.49
CA SER A 118 2.75 9.79 15.15
C SER A 118 3.38 11.18 15.01
N LYS A 119 4.21 11.52 16.00
CA LYS A 119 5.12 12.66 15.98
C LYS A 119 6.50 12.17 16.39
N GLN A 120 7.49 12.39 15.54
CA GLN A 120 8.90 12.11 15.83
C GLN A 120 9.69 13.35 15.43
N ASP A 121 10.32 13.99 16.42
CA ASP A 121 11.01 15.27 16.25
C ASP A 121 10.13 16.34 15.57
N ARG A 122 10.47 16.70 14.33
CA ARG A 122 9.79 17.70 13.50
C ARG A 122 8.95 17.08 12.38
N ILE A 123 8.72 15.76 12.46
CA ILE A 123 7.95 14.97 11.49
C ILE A 123 6.61 14.61 12.13
N TYR A 124 5.53 14.99 11.44
CA TYR A 124 4.15 14.78 11.84
C TYR A 124 3.47 13.90 10.81
N MET A 125 2.89 12.79 11.24
CA MET A 125 2.10 11.91 10.39
C MET A 125 0.67 11.84 10.92
N PHE A 126 -0.28 12.19 10.07
CA PHE A 126 -1.71 12.08 10.32
C PHE A 126 -2.30 10.96 9.46
N SER A 127 -3.39 10.37 9.94
CA SER A 127 -4.15 9.34 9.24
C SER A 127 -5.59 9.77 9.14
N SER A 128 -6.24 9.43 8.03
CA SER A 128 -7.68 9.60 7.85
C SER A 128 -8.47 8.90 8.95
N ALA A 129 -9.53 9.55 9.37
CA ALA A 129 -10.45 9.06 10.37
C ALA A 129 -11.84 9.64 10.10
N VAL A 130 -12.86 8.99 10.64
CA VAL A 130 -14.22 9.51 10.72
C VAL A 130 -14.60 9.54 12.18
N ASN A 131 -14.81 10.73 12.73
CA ASN A 131 -15.16 10.92 14.15
C ASN A 131 -14.18 10.21 15.10
N GLY A 132 -12.88 10.27 14.80
CA GLY A 132 -11.81 9.63 15.56
C GLY A 132 -11.58 8.14 15.29
N ILE A 133 -12.41 7.49 14.47
CA ILE A 133 -12.25 6.09 14.07
C ILE A 133 -11.45 6.03 12.76
N GLN A 134 -10.33 5.31 12.73
CA GLN A 134 -9.47 5.22 11.55
C GLN A 134 -10.17 4.58 10.35
N THR A 135 -9.72 4.92 9.14
CA THR A 135 -10.17 4.27 7.91
C THR A 135 -9.13 3.29 7.35
N ASN A 136 -9.59 2.30 6.59
CA ASN A 136 -8.76 1.40 5.81
C ASN A 136 -9.29 1.27 4.36
N PRO A 137 -8.46 1.49 3.33
CA PRO A 137 -7.08 2.01 3.41
C PRO A 137 -7.01 3.39 4.10
N PRO A 138 -5.90 3.72 4.76
CA PRO A 138 -5.71 5.04 5.35
C PRO A 138 -5.33 6.07 4.28
N GLY A 139 -5.99 7.22 4.29
CA GLY A 139 -5.40 8.45 3.81
C GLY A 139 -4.33 8.91 4.80
N ILE A 140 -3.23 9.45 4.30
CA ILE A 140 -2.08 9.85 5.11
C ILE A 140 -1.70 11.28 4.73
N ILE A 141 -1.45 12.09 5.75
CA ILE A 141 -0.82 13.41 5.60
C ILE A 141 0.49 13.37 6.36
N SER A 142 1.59 13.72 5.69
CA SER A 142 2.90 13.84 6.30
C SER A 142 3.39 15.27 6.18
N VAL A 143 3.91 15.82 7.27
CA VAL A 143 4.50 17.16 7.35
C VAL A 143 5.86 17.05 8.03
N GLU A 144 6.88 17.65 7.43
CA GLU A 144 8.20 17.78 8.06
C GLU A 144 8.74 19.21 7.97
N LEU A 145 9.37 19.63 9.07
CA LEU A 145 9.96 20.95 9.25
C LEU A 145 11.47 20.84 9.41
N ASN A 146 12.21 21.81 8.87
CA ASN A 146 13.65 21.91 9.10
C ASN A 146 13.95 22.47 10.51
N ASP A 147 15.24 22.61 10.86
CA ASP A 147 15.71 23.11 12.15
C ASP A 147 15.26 24.54 12.53
N LYS A 148 14.76 25.31 11.57
CA LYS A 148 14.23 26.68 11.75
C LYS A 148 12.70 26.71 11.85
N ASP A 149 12.05 25.56 12.00
CA ASP A 149 10.59 25.38 12.00
C ASP A 149 9.93 25.68 10.64
N GLU A 150 10.69 25.73 9.55
CA GLU A 150 10.18 26.02 8.21
C GLU A 150 9.68 24.74 7.53
N LEU A 151 8.53 24.82 6.86
CA LEU A 151 7.96 23.70 6.09
C LEU A 151 8.90 23.32 4.93
N VAL A 152 9.36 22.07 4.92
CA VAL A 152 10.21 21.51 3.85
C VAL A 152 9.62 20.27 3.19
N PHE A 153 8.61 19.67 3.81
CA PHE A 153 7.91 18.51 3.26
C PHE A 153 6.43 18.53 3.63
N PHE A 154 5.58 18.29 2.64
CA PHE A 154 4.18 17.98 2.81
C PHE A 154 3.77 16.93 1.77
N THR A 155 3.01 15.93 2.19
CA THR A 155 2.25 15.08 1.27
C THR A 155 0.87 14.81 1.83
N ILE A 156 -0.11 14.71 0.93
CA ILE A 156 -1.43 14.15 1.21
C ILE A 156 -1.71 13.09 0.16
N HIS A 157 -1.92 11.85 0.61
CA HIS A 157 -2.22 10.72 -0.27
C HIS A 157 -3.29 9.82 0.34
N GLY A 158 -3.89 8.98 -0.49
CA GLY A 158 -5.08 8.22 -0.12
C GLY A 158 -6.31 9.11 0.05
N TYR A 159 -7.35 8.56 0.69
CA TYR A 159 -8.68 9.16 0.69
C TYR A 159 -9.15 9.55 2.09
N PHE A 160 -9.83 10.69 2.18
CA PHE A 160 -10.39 11.25 3.41
C PHE A 160 -11.91 11.36 3.22
N PRO A 161 -12.69 10.40 3.74
CA PRO A 161 -14.11 10.31 3.42
C PRO A 161 -14.95 11.41 4.03
N GLU A 162 -15.97 11.83 3.28
CA GLU A 162 -17.01 12.72 3.72
C GLU A 162 -18.07 11.97 4.54
N VAL A 163 -18.82 12.68 5.38
CA VAL A 163 -19.83 12.08 6.28
C VAL A 163 -20.87 11.22 5.54
N HIS A 164 -21.25 11.62 4.31
CA HIS A 164 -22.25 10.90 3.52
C HIS A 164 -21.73 9.62 2.83
N GLU A 165 -20.42 9.43 2.81
CA GLU A 165 -19.74 8.27 2.25
C GLU A 165 -19.47 7.19 3.31
N VAL A 166 -19.93 7.44 4.54
CA VAL A 166 -19.75 6.57 5.68
C VAL A 166 -21.09 6.00 6.11
N GLN A 167 -21.14 4.69 6.34
CA GLN A 167 -22.29 4.06 6.96
C GLN A 167 -22.37 4.48 8.43
N ASP A 168 -23.43 5.23 8.78
CA ASP A 168 -23.70 5.63 10.16
C ASP A 168 -24.11 4.41 10.99
N GLU A 169 -23.23 4.00 11.90
CA GLU A 169 -23.39 2.86 12.79
C GLU A 169 -22.56 3.03 14.06
N SER A 170 -23.05 2.54 15.19
CA SER A 170 -22.30 2.49 16.44
C SER A 170 -21.61 1.14 16.61
N PHE A 171 -20.33 1.15 16.95
CA PHE A 171 -19.58 -0.08 17.21
C PHE A 171 -20.12 -0.80 18.44
N SER A 172 -20.44 -2.09 18.31
CA SER A 172 -21.00 -2.91 19.39
C SER A 172 -20.36 -4.28 19.56
N LEU A 173 -19.55 -4.72 18.58
CA LEU A 173 -18.85 -5.99 18.63
C LEU A 173 -17.82 -6.04 19.77
N SER A 174 -17.80 -7.12 20.52
CA SER A 174 -16.81 -7.39 21.56
C SER A 174 -16.10 -8.73 21.33
N LEU A 175 -14.96 -8.95 22.00
CA LEU A 175 -14.25 -10.23 21.94
C LEU A 175 -15.10 -11.41 22.47
N GLU A 176 -16.03 -11.14 23.39
CA GLU A 176 -16.94 -12.13 23.98
C GLU A 176 -17.94 -12.68 22.95
N ASP A 177 -18.22 -11.93 21.88
CA ASP A 177 -19.14 -12.32 20.82
C ASP A 177 -18.49 -13.28 19.80
N ILE A 178 -17.16 -13.35 19.75
CA ILE A 178 -16.39 -14.04 18.69
C ILE A 178 -15.32 -15.06 19.19
N PRO A 179 -15.54 -15.82 20.28
CA PRO A 179 -14.49 -16.67 20.87
C PRO A 179 -13.98 -17.77 19.93
N ASN A 180 -14.89 -18.35 19.13
CA ASN A 180 -14.53 -19.37 18.14
C ASN A 180 -13.66 -18.78 17.03
N LEU A 181 -13.97 -17.57 16.57
CA LEU A 181 -13.22 -16.92 15.51
C LEU A 181 -11.80 -16.59 15.97
N ILE A 182 -11.62 -16.09 17.19
CA ILE A 182 -10.28 -15.84 17.78
C ILE A 182 -9.47 -17.14 17.80
N THR A 183 -10.10 -18.24 18.21
CA THR A 183 -9.46 -19.55 18.22
C THR A 183 -9.08 -19.98 16.80
N ASP A 184 -9.95 -19.78 15.81
CA ASP A 184 -9.69 -20.15 14.42
C ASP A 184 -8.53 -19.34 13.81
N GLN A 185 -8.43 -18.05 14.12
CA GLN A 185 -7.39 -17.14 13.61
C GLN A 185 -6.01 -17.34 14.27
N LEU A 186 -5.92 -18.03 15.40
CA LEU A 186 -4.63 -18.33 16.02
C LEU A 186 -3.92 -19.44 15.23
N MET A 187 -2.84 -19.10 14.54
CA MET A 187 -2.08 -19.99 13.67
C MET A 187 -0.69 -20.28 14.24
N LEU A 188 -0.16 -21.46 13.95
CA LEU A 188 1.25 -21.77 14.20
C LEU A 188 2.05 -21.35 12.96
N VAL A 189 2.98 -20.42 13.14
CA VAL A 189 3.77 -19.82 12.06
C VAL A 189 5.26 -19.94 12.37
N ASN A 190 6.06 -20.33 11.38
CA ASN A 190 7.51 -20.39 11.47
C ASN A 190 8.09 -19.06 10.99
N PHE A 191 8.66 -18.31 11.93
CA PHE A 191 9.32 -17.04 11.67
C PHE A 191 10.83 -17.24 11.49
N PRO A 192 11.44 -16.65 10.44
CA PRO A 192 12.89 -16.66 10.29
C PRO A 192 13.53 -15.61 11.21
N ILE A 193 14.33 -16.06 12.18
CA ILE A 193 15.08 -15.17 13.07
C ILE A 193 16.46 -14.92 12.46
N MET A 194 16.61 -13.79 11.76
CA MET A 194 17.79 -13.48 10.97
C MET A 194 19.09 -13.48 11.79
N GLU A 195 19.07 -12.88 12.98
CA GLU A 195 20.24 -12.80 13.85
C GLU A 195 20.70 -14.17 14.35
N ALA A 196 19.74 -15.05 14.66
CA ALA A 196 19.99 -16.39 15.18
C ALA A 196 20.14 -17.46 14.08
N LYS A 197 19.84 -17.14 12.82
CA LYS A 197 19.82 -18.06 11.66
C LYS A 197 19.06 -19.36 11.94
N ARG A 198 17.86 -19.22 12.53
CA ARG A 198 16.96 -20.34 12.82
C ARG A 198 15.52 -19.93 12.62
N PHE A 199 14.66 -20.91 12.42
CA PHE A 199 13.23 -20.72 12.51
C PHE A 199 12.75 -20.81 13.95
N GLU A 200 11.77 -19.98 14.31
CA GLU A 200 11.02 -20.11 15.54
C GLU A 200 9.55 -20.34 15.23
N SER A 201 8.97 -21.42 15.76
CA SER A 201 7.53 -21.66 15.66
C SER A 201 6.81 -20.83 16.72
N VAL A 202 5.90 -19.96 16.28
CA VAL A 202 5.16 -19.04 17.13
C VAL A 202 3.67 -19.16 16.86
N TYR A 203 2.87 -19.26 17.91
CA TYR A 203 1.43 -19.05 17.82
C TYR A 203 1.14 -17.56 17.69
N ALA A 204 0.62 -17.15 16.54
CA ALA A 204 0.31 -15.76 16.21
C ALA A 204 -1.14 -15.64 15.69
N LEU A 205 -1.78 -14.50 15.97
CA LEU A 205 -3.13 -14.22 15.50
C LEU A 205 -3.07 -13.59 14.11
N GLU A 206 -3.80 -14.14 13.14
CA GLU A 206 -3.97 -13.50 11.84
C GLU A 206 -4.81 -12.23 11.97
N GLU A 207 -4.34 -11.12 11.39
CA GLU A 207 -5.09 -9.88 11.36
C GLU A 207 -6.27 -9.99 10.39
N ILE A 208 -7.48 -9.72 10.88
CA ILE A 208 -8.71 -9.74 10.06
C ILE A 208 -9.65 -8.60 10.44
N TYR A 209 -10.54 -8.27 9.51
CA TYR A 209 -11.70 -7.43 9.75
C TYR A 209 -12.95 -8.27 9.97
N ILE A 210 -13.78 -7.88 10.93
CA ILE A 210 -15.03 -8.53 11.28
C ILE A 210 -16.17 -7.51 11.16
N THR A 211 -17.26 -7.85 10.47
CA THR A 211 -18.42 -6.95 10.41
C THR A 211 -18.93 -6.67 11.82
N ASN A 212 -19.49 -5.49 12.06
CA ASN A 212 -19.97 -5.10 13.39
C ASN A 212 -21.04 -6.05 13.96
N ASP A 213 -21.73 -6.83 13.11
CA ASP A 213 -22.67 -7.88 13.53
C ASP A 213 -22.04 -9.25 13.82
N GLY A 214 -20.71 -9.38 13.68
CA GLY A 214 -19.94 -10.59 13.93
C GLY A 214 -20.09 -11.70 12.88
N LYS A 215 -20.85 -11.49 11.79
CA LYS A 215 -21.24 -12.59 10.87
C LYS A 215 -20.30 -12.83 9.70
N LYS A 216 -19.53 -11.84 9.29
CA LYS A 216 -18.62 -11.94 8.14
C LYS A 216 -17.23 -11.47 8.51
N THR A 217 -16.25 -12.10 7.88
CA THR A 217 -14.85 -11.69 7.99
C THR A 217 -14.32 -11.26 6.64
N ARG A 218 -13.29 -10.43 6.67
CA ARG A 218 -12.48 -10.04 5.51
C ARG A 218 -11.01 -10.12 5.93
N PRO A 219 -10.13 -10.75 5.15
CA PRO A 219 -8.70 -10.74 5.43
C PRO A 219 -8.16 -9.31 5.47
N PHE A 220 -7.12 -9.08 6.28
CA PHE A 220 -6.36 -7.85 6.18
C PHE A 220 -5.49 -7.88 4.92
N TYR A 221 -5.81 -7.00 3.96
CA TYR A 221 -4.93 -6.71 2.83
C TYR A 221 -4.48 -5.26 2.93
N ILE A 222 -3.18 -5.02 2.67
CA ILE A 222 -2.60 -3.68 2.60
C ILE A 222 -3.14 -2.93 1.37
N THR A 223 -3.45 -3.66 0.29
CA THR A 223 -4.08 -3.12 -0.92
C THR A 223 -5.20 -4.05 -1.38
N ASP A 224 -6.41 -3.50 -1.52
CA ASP A 224 -7.47 -4.12 -2.28
C ASP A 224 -7.42 -3.51 -3.68
N SER A 225 -6.97 -4.28 -4.68
CA SER A 225 -7.14 -3.83 -6.07
C SER A 225 -8.63 -3.82 -6.39
N VAL A 226 -9.11 -2.69 -6.90
CA VAL A 226 -10.50 -2.44 -7.28
C VAL A 226 -11.01 -3.50 -8.27
N HIS A 227 -10.14 -4.00 -9.14
CA HIS A 227 -10.48 -4.95 -10.20
C HIS A 227 -9.73 -6.28 -10.04
N LEU A 228 -9.67 -6.80 -8.83
CA LEU A 228 -9.19 -8.15 -8.56
C LEU A 228 -10.26 -9.18 -8.93
N VAL A 229 -9.94 -10.06 -9.87
CA VAL A 229 -10.76 -11.22 -10.23
C VAL A 229 -10.19 -12.47 -9.54
N PRO A 230 -10.86 -13.03 -8.52
CA PRO A 230 -10.41 -14.24 -7.86
C PRO A 230 -10.61 -15.47 -8.77
N ILE A 231 -9.64 -16.38 -8.77
CA ILE A 231 -9.63 -17.58 -9.62
C ILE A 231 -9.49 -18.85 -8.80
N GLY A 232 -8.41 -19.00 -8.02
CA GLY A 232 -8.16 -20.18 -7.19
C GLY A 232 -7.96 -21.49 -7.98
N GLU A 233 -7.26 -21.45 -9.12
CA GLU A 233 -7.05 -22.63 -9.99
C GLU A 233 -5.68 -23.26 -9.75
N ARG A 234 -5.63 -24.57 -9.50
CA ARG A 234 -4.38 -25.32 -9.44
C ARG A 234 -3.84 -25.59 -10.84
N MET A 235 -2.62 -25.13 -11.10
CA MET A 235 -1.99 -25.20 -12.42
C MET A 235 -1.29 -26.55 -12.62
N THR A 236 -1.81 -27.36 -13.54
CA THR A 236 -1.19 -28.64 -13.95
C THR A 236 -0.80 -28.60 -15.42
N TYR A 237 0.42 -29.01 -15.72
CA TYR A 237 1.01 -28.89 -17.04
C TYR A 237 2.09 -29.93 -17.35
N GLU A 238 2.32 -30.18 -18.63
CA GLU A 238 3.45 -30.98 -19.13
C GLU A 238 4.62 -30.06 -19.52
N PRO A 239 5.88 -30.36 -19.16
CA PRO A 239 7.01 -29.48 -19.43
C PRO A 239 7.32 -29.32 -20.92
N ARG A 240 7.75 -28.12 -21.32
CA ARG A 240 8.21 -27.81 -22.68
C ARG A 240 9.69 -27.40 -22.66
N VAL A 241 10.56 -28.40 -22.82
CA VAL A 241 12.02 -28.24 -22.68
C VAL A 241 12.69 -27.51 -23.85
N ASP A 242 12.03 -27.40 -25.00
CA ASP A 242 12.60 -26.81 -26.22
C ASP A 242 12.26 -25.31 -26.41
N GLU A 243 11.41 -24.75 -25.54
CA GLU A 243 11.05 -23.33 -25.56
C GLU A 243 11.88 -22.56 -24.51
N ARG A 244 12.07 -21.25 -24.72
CA ARG A 244 12.68 -20.35 -23.74
C ARG A 244 11.79 -19.15 -23.51
N PHE A 245 11.68 -18.73 -22.26
CA PHE A 245 11.03 -17.48 -21.92
C PHE A 245 11.96 -16.30 -22.29
N HIS A 246 11.37 -15.26 -22.87
CA HIS A 246 12.06 -14.03 -23.22
C HIS A 246 11.33 -12.89 -22.54
N GLU A 247 12.03 -12.29 -21.59
CA GLU A 247 11.51 -11.17 -20.82
C GLU A 247 11.50 -9.90 -21.67
N GLU A 248 10.42 -9.14 -21.54
CA GLU A 248 10.22 -7.85 -22.19
C GLU A 248 10.15 -6.77 -21.12
N LYS A 249 10.78 -5.62 -21.40
CA LYS A 249 10.68 -4.45 -20.55
C LYS A 249 9.25 -3.94 -20.56
N ILE A 250 8.71 -3.71 -19.38
CA ILE A 250 7.44 -3.02 -19.17
C ILE A 250 7.72 -1.58 -18.76
N ASP A 251 6.80 -0.70 -19.11
CA ASP A 251 6.79 0.68 -18.65
C ASP A 251 5.69 0.83 -17.60
N LEU A 252 6.09 1.06 -16.35
CA LEU A 252 5.18 1.28 -15.22
C LEU A 252 4.99 2.77 -14.92
N SER A 253 5.43 3.67 -15.80
CA SER A 253 5.22 5.11 -15.64
C SER A 253 3.75 5.48 -15.78
N ASP A 254 3.28 6.35 -14.89
CA ASP A 254 1.95 6.95 -14.95
C ASP A 254 1.91 8.27 -15.73
N GLU A 255 2.99 8.60 -16.45
CA GLU A 255 3.06 9.83 -17.24
C GLU A 255 1.98 9.91 -18.33
N VAL A 256 1.40 11.10 -18.50
CA VAL A 256 0.34 11.36 -19.49
C VAL A 256 0.62 12.63 -20.28
N THR A 257 0.10 12.66 -21.50
CA THR A 257 0.16 13.85 -22.33
C THR A 257 -0.85 14.91 -21.89
N VAL A 258 -0.60 16.17 -22.27
CA VAL A 258 -1.55 17.28 -22.06
C VAL A 258 -2.90 16.99 -22.70
N GLU A 259 -2.92 16.35 -23.87
CA GLU A 259 -4.15 16.01 -24.58
C GLU A 259 -4.99 14.97 -23.81
N GLN A 260 -4.36 13.95 -23.23
CA GLN A 260 -5.03 12.96 -22.40
C GLN A 260 -5.65 13.60 -21.15
N ALA A 261 -4.90 14.47 -20.48
CA ALA A 261 -5.38 15.21 -19.31
C ALA A 261 -6.51 16.19 -19.65
N GLU A 262 -6.47 16.84 -20.83
CA GLU A 262 -7.59 17.68 -21.33
C GLU A 262 -8.86 16.89 -21.58
N LYS A 263 -8.71 15.68 -22.14
CA LYS A 263 -9.83 14.77 -22.46
C LYS A 263 -10.36 14.01 -21.25
N ARG A 264 -9.65 14.05 -20.11
CA ARG A 264 -9.96 13.24 -18.93
C ARG A 264 -10.05 11.75 -19.27
N GLU A 265 -9.11 11.28 -20.09
CA GLU A 265 -8.96 9.86 -20.39
C GLU A 265 -8.79 9.00 -19.11
N PRO A 266 -9.74 8.09 -18.81
CA PRO A 266 -9.67 7.28 -17.60
C PRO A 266 -8.35 6.53 -17.45
N HIS A 267 -7.93 6.33 -16.21
CA HIS A 267 -6.81 5.47 -15.87
C HIS A 267 -7.04 4.07 -16.45
N PRO A 268 -6.03 3.44 -17.06
CA PRO A 268 -6.20 2.15 -17.72
C PRO A 268 -6.63 1.06 -16.74
N ASP A 269 -6.25 1.20 -15.47
CA ASP A 269 -6.64 0.24 -14.42
C ASP A 269 -8.13 0.22 -14.14
N LEU A 270 -8.86 1.29 -14.44
CA LEU A 270 -10.30 1.36 -14.30
C LEU A 270 -11.06 0.62 -15.41
N ILE A 271 -10.35 0.16 -16.43
CA ILE A 271 -10.96 -0.69 -17.46
C ILE A 271 -11.27 -2.03 -16.77
N PRO A 272 -12.51 -2.56 -16.87
CA PRO A 272 -12.81 -3.87 -16.30
C PRO A 272 -12.01 -5.00 -16.96
N ILE A 273 -11.79 -6.08 -16.23
CA ILE A 273 -11.18 -7.31 -16.76
C ILE A 273 -12.31 -8.21 -17.26
N SER A 274 -12.30 -8.54 -18.55
CA SER A 274 -13.33 -9.41 -19.14
C SER A 274 -13.02 -10.89 -18.91
N GLU A 275 -14.03 -11.75 -19.05
CA GLU A 275 -13.87 -13.21 -18.99
C GLU A 275 -12.86 -13.71 -20.05
N GLU A 276 -12.87 -13.11 -21.24
CA GLU A 276 -11.91 -13.43 -22.30
C GLU A 276 -10.47 -13.11 -21.89
N MET A 277 -10.24 -11.96 -21.24
CA MET A 277 -8.93 -11.59 -20.72
C MET A 277 -8.45 -12.56 -19.63
N VAL A 278 -9.35 -13.00 -18.75
CA VAL A 278 -9.06 -14.01 -17.73
C VAL A 278 -8.65 -15.32 -18.38
N GLU A 279 -9.38 -15.79 -19.39
CA GLU A 279 -9.06 -17.03 -20.10
C GLU A 279 -7.72 -16.95 -20.84
N ASN A 280 -7.47 -15.84 -21.55
CA ASN A 280 -6.18 -15.59 -22.19
C ASN A 280 -5.05 -15.64 -21.15
N THR A 281 -5.26 -15.01 -19.99
CA THR A 281 -4.29 -14.99 -18.89
C THR A 281 -4.01 -16.40 -18.38
N ARG A 282 -5.04 -17.24 -18.19
CA ARG A 282 -4.85 -18.65 -17.80
C ARG A 282 -3.95 -19.39 -18.77
N VAL A 283 -4.22 -19.26 -20.08
CA VAL A 283 -3.43 -19.89 -21.14
C VAL A 283 -1.99 -19.39 -21.14
N ALA A 284 -1.78 -18.07 -21.01
CA ALA A 284 -0.45 -17.47 -20.99
C ALA A 284 0.36 -17.89 -19.75
N VAL A 285 -0.26 -17.89 -18.57
CA VAL A 285 0.34 -18.36 -17.31
C VAL A 285 0.71 -19.84 -17.43
N HIS A 286 -0.19 -20.68 -17.96
CA HIS A 286 0.07 -22.10 -18.17
C HIS A 286 1.31 -22.31 -19.05
N ARG A 287 1.38 -21.62 -20.19
CA ARG A 287 2.53 -21.68 -21.10
C ARG A 287 3.82 -21.20 -20.45
N PHE A 288 3.77 -20.13 -19.66
CA PHE A 288 4.93 -19.63 -18.92
C PHE A 288 5.47 -20.69 -17.95
N LEU A 289 4.59 -21.28 -17.12
CA LEU A 289 4.98 -22.31 -16.16
C LEU A 289 5.56 -23.57 -16.86
N GLN A 290 5.02 -23.93 -18.02
CA GLN A 290 5.55 -25.04 -18.85
C GLN A 290 7.00 -24.86 -19.29
N VAL A 291 7.52 -23.63 -19.29
CA VAL A 291 8.86 -23.31 -19.79
C VAL A 291 9.81 -22.92 -18.66
N VAL A 292 9.33 -22.19 -17.66
CA VAL A 292 10.16 -21.65 -16.57
C VAL A 292 10.23 -22.61 -15.37
N TYR A 293 9.12 -23.29 -15.03
CA TYR A 293 9.02 -24.14 -13.84
C TYR A 293 8.77 -25.61 -14.20
N LEU A 294 9.67 -26.19 -14.99
CA LEU A 294 9.53 -27.52 -15.60
C LEU A 294 9.19 -28.67 -14.61
N GLY A 295 9.62 -28.57 -13.34
CA GLY A 295 9.42 -29.61 -12.33
C GLY A 295 8.21 -29.40 -11.41
N ASP A 296 7.51 -28.27 -11.52
CA ASP A 296 6.58 -27.80 -10.48
C ASP A 296 5.10 -27.93 -10.89
N SER A 297 4.81 -28.83 -11.83
CA SER A 297 3.44 -29.12 -12.26
C SER A 297 2.56 -29.51 -11.07
N GLY A 298 1.43 -28.83 -10.93
CA GLY A 298 0.52 -29.00 -9.80
C GLY A 298 1.00 -28.36 -8.49
N ASN A 299 2.17 -27.73 -8.42
CA ASN A 299 2.62 -27.05 -7.20
C ASN A 299 2.16 -25.60 -7.13
N TRP A 300 1.60 -25.04 -8.20
CA TRP A 300 1.18 -23.64 -8.28
C TRP A 300 -0.33 -23.49 -8.34
N THR A 301 -0.84 -22.43 -7.73
CA THR A 301 -2.24 -21.99 -7.82
C THR A 301 -2.29 -20.57 -8.35
N LEU A 302 -3.00 -20.35 -9.46
CA LEU A 302 -3.36 -19.02 -9.94
C LEU A 302 -4.46 -18.47 -9.02
N GLN A 303 -4.09 -17.52 -8.16
CA GLN A 303 -4.97 -16.98 -7.13
C GLN A 303 -5.94 -15.96 -7.72
N SER A 304 -5.42 -15.00 -8.47
CA SER A 304 -6.20 -13.90 -9.01
C SER A 304 -5.54 -13.28 -10.23
N VAL A 305 -6.32 -12.49 -10.96
CA VAL A 305 -5.86 -11.55 -11.99
C VAL A 305 -6.35 -10.17 -11.61
N GLU A 306 -5.48 -9.18 -11.68
CA GLU A 306 -5.81 -7.77 -11.48
C GLU A 306 -5.19 -6.92 -12.59
N ARG A 307 -5.46 -5.61 -12.59
CA ARG A 307 -4.87 -4.66 -13.52
C ARG A 307 -3.99 -3.68 -12.76
N GLU A 308 -2.80 -3.45 -13.28
CA GLU A 308 -1.80 -2.54 -12.72
C GLU A 308 -1.07 -1.83 -13.87
N ASN A 309 -1.14 -0.50 -13.90
CA ASN A 309 -0.58 0.39 -14.92
C ASN A 309 -0.93 -0.06 -16.36
N GLY A 310 -2.16 -0.55 -16.53
CA GLY A 310 -2.74 -1.06 -17.78
C GLY A 310 -2.37 -2.51 -18.13
N TYR A 311 -1.39 -3.11 -17.46
CA TYR A 311 -1.04 -4.52 -17.63
C TYR A 311 -1.97 -5.41 -16.83
N LEU A 312 -2.13 -6.66 -17.27
CA LEU A 312 -2.76 -7.67 -16.41
C LEU A 312 -1.68 -8.28 -15.52
N LEU A 313 -1.93 -8.31 -14.22
CA LEU A 313 -1.06 -8.92 -13.23
C LEU A 313 -1.70 -10.22 -12.74
N ALA A 314 -1.05 -11.35 -12.99
CA ALA A 314 -1.45 -12.65 -12.46
C ALA A 314 -0.68 -12.96 -11.16
N ARG A 315 -1.41 -13.18 -10.06
CA ARG A 315 -0.82 -13.60 -8.78
C ARG A 315 -0.88 -15.12 -8.65
N ILE A 316 0.28 -15.74 -8.46
CA ILE A 316 0.44 -17.20 -8.36
C ILE A 316 1.11 -17.52 -7.03
N GLU A 317 0.64 -18.54 -6.33
CA GLU A 317 1.20 -18.97 -5.04
C GLU A 317 1.39 -20.49 -5.03
N ILE A 318 2.34 -20.98 -4.22
CA ILE A 318 2.51 -22.42 -4.02
C ILE A 318 1.24 -23.04 -3.38
N ALA A 319 0.77 -24.16 -3.94
CA ALA A 319 -0.47 -24.82 -3.53
C ALA A 319 -0.36 -25.52 -2.16
N LYS A 320 0.86 -25.83 -1.72
CA LYS A 320 1.10 -26.50 -0.43
C LYS A 320 1.01 -25.47 0.69
N LYS A 321 0.09 -25.69 1.63
CA LYS A 321 0.11 -24.95 2.91
C LYS A 321 1.34 -25.38 3.70
N THR A 322 2.28 -24.45 3.89
CA THR A 322 3.36 -24.56 4.88
C THR A 322 3.04 -23.65 6.06
N ASN A 323 3.66 -23.90 7.20
CA ASN A 323 3.59 -23.00 8.35
C ASN A 323 4.55 -21.82 8.19
N ASP A 324 5.25 -21.70 7.06
CA ASP A 324 6.28 -20.70 6.87
C ASP A 324 5.63 -19.32 6.74
N PHE A 325 6.20 -18.33 7.43
CA PHE A 325 5.74 -16.96 7.36
C PHE A 325 5.76 -16.42 5.91
N TYR A 326 6.81 -16.76 5.15
CA TYR A 326 6.93 -16.42 3.75
C TYR A 326 6.47 -17.58 2.87
N LYS A 327 5.42 -17.32 2.09
CA LYS A 327 5.01 -18.23 1.02
C LYS A 327 5.58 -17.76 -0.31
N ARG A 328 6.12 -18.70 -1.07
CA ARG A 328 6.60 -18.49 -2.43
C ARG A 328 5.44 -18.07 -3.34
N LYS A 329 5.62 -16.93 -4.02
CA LYS A 329 4.64 -16.25 -4.87
C LYS A 329 5.32 -15.73 -6.13
N LEU A 330 4.58 -15.75 -7.24
CA LEU A 330 4.96 -15.16 -8.51
C LEU A 330 3.94 -14.09 -8.90
N HIS A 331 4.46 -12.97 -9.35
CA HIS A 331 3.71 -11.87 -9.94
C HIS A 331 4.09 -11.81 -11.42
N LEU A 332 3.19 -12.27 -12.30
CA LEU A 332 3.44 -12.26 -13.74
C LEU A 332 2.78 -11.03 -14.34
N PHE A 333 3.53 -10.16 -15.00
CA PHE A 333 3.00 -9.06 -15.79
C PHE A 333 2.71 -9.55 -17.21
N LEU A 334 1.47 -9.40 -17.64
CA LEU A 334 0.99 -9.74 -18.97
C LEU A 334 0.61 -8.48 -19.74
N ASN A 335 0.62 -8.58 -21.06
CA ASN A 335 0.05 -7.52 -21.90
C ASN A 335 -1.42 -7.24 -21.56
N THR A 336 -1.93 -6.09 -22.02
CA THR A 336 -3.26 -5.57 -21.68
C THR A 336 -4.44 -6.53 -21.90
N ASN A 337 -4.28 -7.51 -22.81
CA ASN A 337 -5.28 -8.50 -23.19
C ASN A 337 -5.03 -9.91 -22.60
N GLY A 338 -3.97 -10.09 -21.82
CA GLY A 338 -3.63 -11.35 -21.13
C GLY A 338 -3.04 -12.43 -22.01
N THR A 339 -2.71 -12.16 -23.27
CA THR A 339 -2.29 -13.19 -24.24
C THR A 339 -0.82 -13.59 -24.12
N LYS A 340 -0.02 -12.82 -23.37
CA LYS A 340 1.42 -13.04 -23.24
C LYS A 340 1.96 -12.52 -21.91
N VAL A 341 2.75 -13.34 -21.22
CA VAL A 341 3.61 -12.93 -20.10
C VAL A 341 4.80 -12.15 -20.63
N LEU A 342 5.01 -10.95 -20.12
CA LEU A 342 6.07 -10.01 -20.51
C LEU A 342 7.26 -10.11 -19.56
N THR A 343 7.00 -10.06 -18.26
CA THR A 343 8.00 -10.17 -17.19
C THR A 343 7.36 -10.80 -15.95
N TYR A 344 8.17 -11.17 -14.97
CA TYR A 344 7.71 -11.70 -13.71
C TYR A 344 8.64 -11.31 -12.56
N VAL A 345 8.04 -11.19 -11.38
CA VAL A 345 8.77 -11.02 -10.12
C VAL A 345 8.44 -12.21 -9.22
N GLU A 346 9.46 -12.76 -8.60
CA GLU A 346 9.37 -13.87 -7.66
C GLU A 346 9.93 -13.43 -6.30
N ASN A 347 9.26 -13.82 -5.21
CA ASN A 347 9.68 -13.49 -3.86
C ASN A 347 10.61 -14.54 -3.22
N ASP A 348 11.28 -15.38 -4.02
CA ASP A 348 12.11 -16.51 -3.56
C ASP A 348 13.44 -16.07 -2.93
N ILE A 349 13.76 -14.78 -2.96
CA ILE A 349 14.91 -14.18 -2.26
C ILE A 349 14.90 -14.58 -0.77
N PHE A 350 13.73 -14.67 -0.13
CA PHE A 350 13.62 -15.10 1.27
C PHE A 350 14.00 -16.56 1.48
N SER A 351 13.67 -17.45 0.54
CA SER A 351 14.07 -18.86 0.61
C SER A 351 15.58 -19.01 0.50
N GLU A 352 16.22 -18.27 -0.42
CA GLU A 352 17.68 -18.27 -0.54
C GLU A 352 18.37 -17.75 0.72
N MET A 353 17.85 -16.66 1.31
CA MET A 353 18.38 -16.07 2.54
C MET A 353 18.28 -16.99 3.76
N THR A 354 17.32 -17.92 3.75
CA THR A 354 17.01 -18.81 4.88
C THR A 354 17.38 -20.27 4.64
N ALA A 355 18.03 -20.60 3.52
CA ALA A 355 18.34 -21.97 3.12
C ALA A 355 19.21 -22.74 4.15
N ASP A 356 20.09 -22.03 4.86
CA ASP A 356 20.99 -22.60 5.89
C ASP A 356 20.44 -22.48 7.32
N PHE A 357 19.18 -22.08 7.50
CA PHE A 357 18.61 -21.87 8.83
C PHE A 357 18.30 -23.20 9.52
N GLU A 358 18.52 -23.24 10.84
CA GLU A 358 18.08 -24.38 11.64
C GLU A 358 16.55 -24.45 11.69
N GLU A 359 15.99 -25.66 11.62
CA GLU A 359 14.56 -25.87 11.76
C GLU A 359 14.07 -25.44 13.16
N ALA A 360 12.80 -25.04 13.23
CA ALA A 360 12.18 -24.69 14.50
C ALA A 360 12.09 -25.90 15.44
N GLU A 361 12.29 -25.64 16.73
CA GLU A 361 12.09 -26.65 17.76
C GLU A 361 10.64 -27.16 17.76
N ALA A 362 10.47 -28.43 18.10
CA ALA A 362 9.15 -29.03 18.14
C ALA A 362 8.25 -28.31 19.16
N ALA A 363 7.04 -27.96 18.73
CA ALA A 363 6.04 -27.33 19.58
C ALA A 363 5.67 -28.25 20.75
N THR A 364 5.80 -27.72 21.98
CA THR A 364 5.35 -28.39 23.22
C THR A 364 4.12 -27.72 23.81
N VAL A 365 3.95 -26.43 23.53
CA VAL A 365 2.79 -25.62 23.92
C VAL A 365 1.64 -25.94 22.99
N THR A 366 0.45 -26.14 23.55
CA THR A 366 -0.77 -26.34 22.77
C THR A 366 -1.37 -25.01 22.33
N LYS A 367 -2.12 -25.04 21.23
CA LYS A 367 -2.89 -23.88 20.74
C LYS A 367 -3.80 -23.26 21.83
N GLN A 368 -4.38 -24.09 22.70
CA GLN A 368 -5.24 -23.61 23.79
C GLN A 368 -4.45 -22.90 24.90
N GLU A 369 -3.26 -23.40 25.25
CA GLU A 369 -2.37 -22.74 26.21
C GLU A 369 -1.88 -21.40 25.67
N ALA A 370 -1.46 -21.36 24.40
CA ALA A 370 -1.08 -20.12 23.73
C ALA A 370 -2.23 -19.09 23.71
N LEU A 371 -3.45 -19.53 23.40
CA LEU A 371 -4.63 -18.65 23.44
C LEU A 371 -4.86 -18.06 24.83
N ASN A 372 -4.73 -18.86 25.88
CA ASN A 372 -4.89 -18.37 27.26
C ASN A 372 -3.83 -17.33 27.63
N LEU A 373 -2.59 -17.49 27.15
CA LEU A 373 -1.49 -16.53 27.37
C LEU A 373 -1.68 -15.22 26.61
N LEU A 374 -2.39 -15.23 25.48
CA LEU A 374 -2.64 -14.06 24.64
C LEU A 374 -3.96 -13.34 24.96
N ASN A 375 -4.84 -13.91 25.77
CA ASN A 375 -6.22 -13.41 25.94
C ASN A 375 -6.32 -11.92 26.34
N ASP A 376 -5.37 -11.40 27.13
CA ASP A 376 -5.33 -9.99 27.55
C ASP A 376 -4.56 -9.07 26.56
N LYS A 377 -4.03 -9.64 25.47
CA LYS A 377 -3.21 -8.95 24.44
C LYS A 377 -3.90 -8.86 23.09
N ILE A 378 -4.99 -9.60 22.92
CA ILE A 378 -5.82 -9.56 21.71
C ILE A 378 -6.66 -8.29 21.78
N THR A 379 -6.66 -7.55 20.68
CA THR A 379 -7.36 -6.28 20.54
C THR A 379 -8.43 -6.39 19.48
N LEU A 380 -9.57 -5.75 19.75
CA LEU A 380 -10.63 -5.55 18.78
C LEU A 380 -10.91 -4.04 18.72
N THR A 381 -10.48 -3.39 17.63
CA THR A 381 -10.60 -1.93 17.48
C THR A 381 -11.55 -1.57 16.34
N PRO A 382 -12.45 -0.59 16.52
CA PRO A 382 -13.29 -0.14 15.43
C PRO A 382 -12.45 0.49 14.32
N VAL A 383 -12.84 0.21 13.07
CA VAL A 383 -12.21 0.74 11.86
C VAL A 383 -13.24 0.83 10.75
N TYR A 384 -13.18 1.90 9.96
CA TYR A 384 -13.98 2.06 8.77
C TYR A 384 -13.27 1.46 7.57
N VAL A 385 -13.84 0.41 6.97
CA VAL A 385 -13.23 -0.28 5.81
C VAL A 385 -14.00 0.07 4.55
N LEU A 386 -13.27 0.45 3.49
CA LEU A 386 -13.85 0.76 2.19
C LEU A 386 -14.51 -0.49 1.56
N ASP A 387 -15.78 -0.37 1.24
CA ASP A 387 -16.54 -1.32 0.42
C ASP A 387 -16.67 -0.76 -1.00
N HIS A 388 -15.83 -1.24 -1.91
CA HIS A 388 -15.85 -0.82 -3.32
C HIS A 388 -17.18 -1.13 -4.02
N THR A 389 -17.92 -2.15 -3.58
CA THR A 389 -19.22 -2.49 -4.18
C THR A 389 -20.28 -1.45 -3.82
N LYS A 390 -20.27 -0.96 -2.58
CA LYS A 390 -21.20 0.07 -2.10
C LYS A 390 -20.71 1.49 -2.34
N LYS A 391 -19.42 1.67 -2.63
CA LYS A 391 -18.72 2.97 -2.64
C LYS A 391 -18.93 3.73 -1.34
N GLN A 392 -18.77 3.02 -0.21
CA GLN A 392 -18.93 3.56 1.14
C GLN A 392 -17.95 2.91 2.11
N TYR A 393 -17.61 3.65 3.17
CA TYR A 393 -16.90 3.11 4.31
C TYR A 393 -17.88 2.47 5.29
N THR A 394 -17.66 1.19 5.61
CA THR A 394 -18.48 0.41 6.53
C THR A 394 -17.70 0.12 7.81
N LEU A 395 -18.38 0.09 8.97
CA LEU A 395 -17.73 -0.13 10.26
C LEU A 395 -17.44 -1.62 10.49
N TYR A 396 -16.18 -1.92 10.85
CA TYR A 396 -15.69 -3.25 11.18
C TYR A 396 -14.93 -3.21 12.52
N GLY A 397 -14.79 -4.37 13.15
CA GLY A 397 -13.79 -4.61 14.18
C GLY A 397 -12.52 -5.19 13.56
N LYS A 398 -11.39 -4.52 13.71
CA LYS A 398 -10.06 -5.06 13.42
C LYS A 398 -9.64 -5.94 14.60
N LEU A 399 -9.54 -7.24 14.36
CA LEU A 399 -9.00 -8.22 15.31
C LEU A 399 -7.50 -8.33 15.08
N ASP A 400 -6.70 -8.01 16.10
CA ASP A 400 -5.24 -7.93 16.00
C ASP A 400 -4.57 -8.35 17.32
N CYS A 401 -3.36 -8.89 17.25
CA CYS A 401 -2.49 -9.12 18.40
C CYS A 401 -1.03 -8.88 18.03
N LYS A 402 -0.40 -7.90 18.68
CA LYS A 402 1.03 -7.56 18.48
C LYS A 402 2.00 -8.58 19.10
N TYR A 403 1.48 -9.62 19.73
CA TYR A 403 2.27 -10.61 20.47
C TYR A 403 1.98 -12.01 19.94
N GLY A 404 3.00 -12.86 20.03
CA GLY A 404 2.89 -14.29 19.79
C GLY A 404 3.43 -15.10 20.96
N VAL A 405 3.15 -16.40 20.97
CA VAL A 405 3.68 -17.34 21.96
C VAL A 405 4.64 -18.29 21.27
N ASP A 406 5.88 -18.32 21.73
CA ASP A 406 6.86 -19.31 21.31
C ASP A 406 6.32 -20.73 21.58
N ALA A 407 6.18 -21.53 20.53
CA ALA A 407 5.48 -22.81 20.60
C ALA A 407 6.29 -23.88 21.36
N HIS A 408 7.59 -23.68 21.55
CA HIS A 408 8.45 -24.61 22.30
C HIS A 408 8.49 -24.28 23.80
N SER A 409 8.72 -23.02 24.14
CA SER A 409 8.99 -22.55 25.51
C SER A 409 7.78 -21.96 26.23
N GLY A 410 6.78 -21.47 25.48
CA GLY A 410 5.64 -20.73 26.03
C GLY A 410 5.93 -19.26 26.35
N GLU A 411 7.11 -18.75 25.95
CA GLU A 411 7.45 -17.34 26.11
C GLU A 411 6.57 -16.45 25.22
N ILE A 412 6.09 -15.32 25.78
CA ILE A 412 5.36 -14.30 25.02
C ILE A 412 6.35 -13.33 24.39
N LYS A 413 6.31 -13.20 23.08
CA LYS A 413 7.21 -12.34 22.29
C LYS A 413 6.41 -11.29 21.54
N ARG A 414 7.01 -10.12 21.26
CA ARG A 414 6.42 -9.18 20.29
C ARG A 414 6.67 -9.70 18.89
N LEU A 415 5.66 -9.62 18.03
CA LEU A 415 5.78 -10.09 16.66
C LEU A 415 6.81 -9.28 15.85
N SER A 416 6.98 -7.98 16.19
CA SER A 416 8.04 -7.12 15.62
C SER A 416 9.45 -7.65 15.86
N ASP A 417 9.66 -8.35 16.98
CA ASP A 417 10.99 -8.81 17.39
C ASP A 417 11.35 -10.14 16.70
N VAL A 418 10.37 -10.81 16.09
CA VAL A 418 10.52 -12.05 15.33
C VAL A 418 10.26 -11.87 13.83
N GLY A 419 10.26 -10.63 13.34
CA GLY A 419 10.17 -10.32 11.90
C GLY A 419 8.75 -10.18 11.33
N ALA A 420 7.71 -10.15 12.16
CA ALA A 420 6.36 -9.70 11.76
C ALA A 420 6.22 -8.21 12.06
N GLY A 421 6.53 -7.38 11.06
CA GLY A 421 6.36 -5.93 11.08
C GLY A 421 5.24 -5.47 10.17
#